data_AF-A0A2H0LZY6-F1
#
_entry.id   AF-A0A2H0LZY6-F1
#
_cell.length_a   1.000
_cell.length_b   1.000
_cell.length_c   1.000
_cell.angle_alpha   90.00
_cell.angle_beta   90.00
_cell.angle_gamma   90.00
#
_symmetry.space_group_name_H-M   'P 1'
#
loop_
_entity.id
_entity.type
_entity.pdbx_description
1 polymer ?
#
loop_
_entity_poly.entity_id
_entity_poly.type
_entity_poly.pdbx_seq_one_letter_code
_entity_poly.pdbx_strand_id
1 'polypeptide(L)'
;MAKTNTYLRRKSSEYLGSLLIRNRIIDYTQLDKAIRTQNNTSPRKLLGEIMLELGFAGEDDLTTAFMSQYHLPYIPLNRFQIHSEAVKLIPPEIIHEHTIMPFQKIGSILSIAIGKPIDNGTIEKIEEMSGHVIQLFLSNLSEIKENISRYYLPNKEIISKTVSSINEYFDSIVPESLS
;
A
#
# COMPACT_ATOMS: atom_id res chain seq x y z
N MET A 1 15.06 -28.37 -1.48
CA MET A 1 13.74 -28.20 -2.12
C MET A 1 13.60 -26.75 -2.52
N ALA A 2 13.43 -26.48 -3.82
CA ALA A 2 13.54 -25.13 -4.38
C ALA A 2 12.34 -24.26 -3.97
N LYS A 3 12.58 -23.23 -3.15
CA LYS A 3 11.63 -22.12 -2.93
C LYS A 3 11.67 -21.21 -4.15
N THR A 4 10.94 -21.55 -5.21
CA THR A 4 10.71 -20.61 -6.32
C THR A 4 9.43 -19.83 -6.05
N ASN A 5 9.42 -19.09 -4.94
CA ASN A 5 8.39 -18.10 -4.69
C ASN A 5 8.78 -16.82 -5.42
N THR A 6 8.27 -16.76 -6.65
CA THR A 6 8.56 -15.72 -7.63
C THR A 6 7.39 -14.77 -7.64
N TYR A 7 7.17 -14.06 -6.53
CA TYR A 7 5.97 -13.25 -6.34
C TYR A 7 5.82 -12.13 -7.37
N LEU A 8 6.95 -11.66 -7.92
CA LEU A 8 6.97 -10.66 -8.98
C LEU A 8 8.04 -10.90 -10.07
N ARG A 9 8.46 -12.15 -10.42
CA ARG A 9 9.15 -12.31 -11.75
C ARG A 9 8.10 -12.39 -12.84
N ARG A 10 7.68 -11.22 -13.27
CA ARG A 10 7.64 -10.98 -14.70
C ARG A 10 8.10 -9.56 -14.95
N LYS A 11 9.23 -9.45 -15.65
CA LYS A 11 9.63 -8.28 -16.40
C LYS A 11 8.63 -8.09 -17.55
N SER A 12 7.35 -7.86 -17.27
CA SER A 12 6.49 -7.20 -18.26
C SER A 12 7.05 -5.78 -18.30
N SER A 13 7.85 -5.52 -19.35
CA SER A 13 8.66 -4.32 -19.53
C SER A 13 7.81 -3.05 -19.77
N GLU A 14 6.52 -3.09 -19.46
CA GLU A 14 5.61 -2.00 -19.69
C GLU A 14 5.45 -1.23 -18.39
N TYR A 15 6.05 -0.05 -18.38
CA TYR A 15 5.87 0.92 -17.32
C TYR A 15 4.39 1.30 -17.21
N LEU A 16 3.94 1.64 -16.00
CA LEU A 16 2.57 2.09 -15.72
C LEU A 16 2.09 3.14 -16.73
N GLY A 17 2.94 4.13 -17.05
CA GLY A 17 2.61 5.16 -18.05
C GLY A 17 2.30 4.60 -19.44
N SER A 18 3.06 3.60 -19.91
CA SER A 18 2.81 2.95 -21.20
C SER A 18 1.50 2.18 -21.21
N LEU A 19 1.16 1.51 -20.09
CA LEU A 19 -0.11 0.80 -19.93
C LEU A 19 -1.29 1.76 -20.00
N LEU A 20 -1.22 2.89 -19.29
CA LEU A 20 -2.27 3.89 -19.27
C LEU A 20 -2.46 4.56 -20.64
N ILE A 21 -1.38 4.83 -21.38
CA ILE A 21 -1.46 5.36 -22.76
C ILE A 21 -2.11 4.34 -23.69
N ARG A 22 -1.68 3.07 -23.63
CA ARG A 22 -2.25 2.01 -24.48
C ARG A 22 -3.74 1.82 -24.24
N ASN A 23 -4.15 1.93 -22.97
CA ASN A 23 -5.55 1.83 -22.58
C ASN A 23 -6.34 3.14 -22.82
N ARG A 24 -5.71 4.16 -23.41
CA ARG A 24 -6.29 5.48 -23.70
C ARG A 24 -6.83 6.21 -22.47
N ILE A 25 -6.26 5.92 -21.29
CA ILE A 25 -6.57 6.61 -20.04
C ILE A 25 -5.85 7.95 -19.99
N ILE A 26 -4.59 7.98 -20.44
CA ILE A 26 -3.79 9.20 -20.52
C ILE A 26 -3.17 9.35 -21.91
N ASP A 27 -2.73 10.57 -22.24
CA ASP A 27 -1.85 10.84 -23.38
C ASP A 27 -0.38 11.07 -22.96
N TYR A 28 0.50 11.25 -23.95
CA TYR A 28 1.91 11.52 -23.71
C TYR A 28 2.18 12.84 -22.97
N THR A 29 1.33 13.85 -23.15
CA THR A 29 1.49 15.17 -22.51
C THR A 29 1.15 15.11 -21.02
N GLN A 30 0.10 14.36 -20.67
CA GLN A 30 -0.28 14.06 -19.30
C GLN A 30 0.79 13.21 -18.61
N LEU A 31 1.35 12.22 -19.31
CA LEU A 31 2.45 11.41 -18.78
C LEU A 31 3.70 12.25 -18.49
N ASP A 32 4.13 13.10 -19.43
CA ASP A 32 5.29 13.99 -19.24
C ASP A 32 5.06 14.93 -18.05
N LYS A 33 3.87 15.52 -17.94
CA LYS A 33 3.51 16.39 -16.82
C LYS A 33 3.58 15.65 -15.48
N ALA A 34 3.03 14.45 -15.39
CA ALA A 34 3.08 13.66 -14.15
C ALA A 34 4.52 13.29 -13.74
N ILE A 35 5.37 12.90 -14.70
CA ILE A 35 6.79 12.60 -14.45
C ILE A 35 7.54 13.85 -13.97
N ARG A 36 7.30 15.01 -14.59
CA ARG A 36 7.89 16.29 -14.14
C ARG A 36 7.45 16.65 -12.72
N THR A 37 6.17 16.49 -12.41
CA THR A 37 5.65 16.71 -11.06
C THR A 37 6.30 15.77 -10.04
N GLN A 38 6.50 14.49 -10.40
CA GLN A 38 7.21 13.53 -9.56
C GLN A 38 8.63 14.01 -9.26
N ASN A 39 9.40 14.30 -10.31
CA ASN A 39 10.81 14.65 -10.16
C ASN A 39 11.02 15.99 -9.42
N ASN A 40 10.17 16.99 -9.69
CA ASN A 40 10.39 18.35 -9.22
C ASN A 40 9.70 18.65 -7.89
N THR A 41 8.52 18.06 -7.66
CA THR A 41 7.64 18.46 -6.54
C THR A 41 7.47 17.35 -5.52
N SER A 42 7.47 16.08 -5.93
CA SER A 42 7.15 14.97 -5.05
C SER A 42 7.97 13.72 -5.37
N PRO A 43 9.31 13.76 -5.23
CA PRO A 43 10.20 12.68 -5.67
C PRO A 43 10.00 11.38 -4.89
N ARG A 44 9.31 11.43 -3.74
CA ARG A 44 8.98 10.27 -2.91
C ARG A 44 7.64 9.62 -3.27
N LYS A 45 6.76 10.33 -4.00
CA LYS A 45 5.46 9.77 -4.41
C LYS A 45 5.64 8.87 -5.61
N LEU A 46 4.79 7.86 -5.71
CA LEU A 46 4.71 6.99 -6.87
C LEU A 46 3.99 7.70 -8.01
N LEU A 47 4.34 7.34 -9.25
CA LEU A 47 3.73 7.95 -10.43
C LEU A 47 2.20 7.81 -10.43
N GLY A 48 1.68 6.65 -10.02
CA GLY A 48 0.22 6.42 -9.92
C GLY A 48 -0.47 7.38 -8.94
N GLU A 49 0.16 7.67 -7.78
CA GLU A 49 -0.39 8.63 -6.81
C GLU A 49 -0.48 10.04 -7.42
N ILE A 50 0.53 10.43 -8.19
CA ILE A 50 0.54 11.72 -8.88
C ILE A 50 -0.53 11.76 -9.98
N MET A 51 -0.75 10.64 -10.70
CA MET A 51 -1.82 10.57 -11.71
C MET A 51 -3.21 10.75 -11.09
N LEU A 52 -3.45 10.18 -9.90
CA LEU A 52 -4.68 10.37 -9.13
C LEU A 52 -4.84 11.83 -8.71
N GLU A 53 -3.80 12.43 -8.13
CA GLU A 53 -3.84 13.81 -7.65
C GLU A 53 -4.06 14.83 -8.77
N LEU A 54 -3.50 14.57 -9.96
CA LEU A 54 -3.69 15.40 -11.14
C LEU A 54 -5.02 15.13 -11.86
N GLY A 55 -5.78 14.11 -11.45
CA GLY A 55 -7.03 13.70 -12.08
C GLY A 55 -6.84 13.10 -13.48
N PHE A 56 -5.65 12.58 -13.79
CA PHE A 56 -5.34 11.98 -15.10
C PHE A 56 -5.76 10.53 -15.20
N ALA A 57 -5.78 9.80 -14.07
CA ALA A 57 -6.26 8.43 -14.00
C ALA A 57 -7.07 8.24 -12.72
N GLY A 58 -8.12 7.42 -12.80
CA GLY A 58 -8.86 6.96 -11.64
C GLY A 58 -8.18 5.79 -10.93
N GLU A 59 -8.68 5.45 -9.76
CA GLU A 59 -8.15 4.32 -8.98
C GLU A 59 -8.37 2.98 -9.70
N ASP A 60 -9.55 2.79 -10.29
CA ASP A 60 -9.88 1.60 -11.07
C ASP A 60 -8.98 1.45 -12.31
N ASP A 61 -8.55 2.57 -12.93
CA ASP A 61 -7.63 2.56 -14.06
C ASP A 61 -6.25 2.06 -13.65
N LEU A 62 -5.76 2.53 -12.49
CA LEU A 62 -4.48 2.09 -11.93
C LEU A 62 -4.53 0.63 -11.52
N THR A 63 -5.59 0.21 -10.84
CA THR A 63 -5.82 -1.19 -10.46
C THR A 63 -5.84 -2.08 -11.71
N THR A 64 -6.54 -1.68 -12.76
CA THR A 64 -6.60 -2.43 -14.03
C THR A 64 -5.23 -2.51 -14.72
N ALA A 65 -4.45 -1.43 -14.68
CA ALA A 65 -3.08 -1.42 -15.19
C ALA A 65 -2.19 -2.39 -14.38
N PHE A 66 -2.30 -2.39 -13.05
CA PHE A 66 -1.55 -3.31 -12.19
C PHE A 66 -1.97 -4.77 -12.40
N MET A 67 -3.26 -5.07 -12.59
CA MET A 67 -3.72 -6.41 -12.92
C MET A 67 -3.05 -6.91 -14.22
N SER A 68 -3.00 -6.06 -15.24
CA SER A 68 -2.36 -6.38 -16.51
C SER A 68 -0.85 -6.60 -16.37
N GLN A 69 -0.20 -5.81 -15.51
CA GLN A 69 1.24 -5.87 -15.31
C GLN A 69 1.67 -7.09 -14.49
N TYR A 70 0.97 -7.37 -13.38
CA TYR A 70 1.36 -8.32 -12.35
C TYR A 70 0.56 -9.63 -12.35
N HIS A 71 -0.53 -9.71 -13.13
CA HIS A 71 -1.38 -10.90 -13.25
C HIS A 71 -1.93 -11.38 -11.90
N LEU A 72 -2.19 -10.43 -10.99
CA LEU A 72 -2.77 -10.71 -9.68
C LEU A 72 -4.31 -10.67 -9.76
N PRO A 73 -5.01 -11.57 -9.06
CA PRO A 73 -6.45 -11.51 -8.93
C PRO A 73 -6.88 -10.23 -8.20
N TYR A 74 -8.00 -9.64 -8.61
CA TYR A 74 -8.62 -8.50 -7.92
C TYR A 74 -9.65 -8.97 -6.91
N ILE A 75 -9.70 -8.30 -5.75
CA ILE A 75 -10.71 -8.51 -4.72
C ILE A 75 -11.26 -7.16 -4.23
N PRO A 76 -12.59 -6.96 -4.25
CA PRO A 76 -13.21 -5.80 -3.61
C PRO A 76 -13.30 -6.06 -2.10
N LEU A 77 -12.30 -5.59 -1.33
CA LEU A 77 -12.20 -5.80 0.11
C LEU A 77 -13.46 -5.39 0.87
N ASN A 78 -14.11 -4.29 0.47
CA ASN A 78 -15.32 -3.80 1.13
C ASN A 78 -16.53 -4.74 1.00
N ARG A 79 -16.47 -5.71 0.08
CA ARG A 79 -17.50 -6.74 -0.12
C ARG A 79 -17.08 -8.11 0.41
N PHE A 80 -15.90 -8.21 1.00
CA PHE A 80 -15.34 -9.47 1.48
C PHE A 80 -15.33 -9.52 3.01
N GLN A 81 -15.54 -10.71 3.58
CA GLN A 81 -15.44 -10.91 5.02
C GLN A 81 -13.97 -11.04 5.41
N ILE A 82 -13.47 -10.08 6.20
CA ILE A 82 -12.11 -10.13 6.74
C ILE A 82 -12.06 -11.03 7.98
N HIS A 83 -11.19 -12.03 7.94
CA HIS A 83 -10.99 -12.98 9.03
C HIS A 83 -10.10 -12.37 10.11
N SER A 84 -10.57 -12.33 11.36
CA SER A 84 -9.83 -11.75 12.50
C SER A 84 -8.51 -12.47 12.80
N GLU A 85 -8.41 -13.75 12.47
CA GLU A 85 -7.16 -14.52 12.56
C GLU A 85 -6.09 -13.99 11.59
N ALA A 86 -6.46 -13.55 10.39
CA ALA A 86 -5.52 -13.02 9.41
C ALA A 86 -4.97 -11.66 9.85
N VAL A 87 -5.84 -10.81 10.41
CA VAL A 87 -5.50 -9.48 10.93
C VAL A 87 -4.41 -9.55 12.01
N LYS A 88 -4.45 -10.58 12.86
CA LYS A 88 -3.51 -10.71 13.99
C LYS A 88 -2.12 -11.22 13.62
N LEU A 89 -1.92 -11.70 12.38
CA LEU A 89 -0.65 -12.31 11.95
C LEU A 89 0.41 -11.30 11.55
N ILE A 90 0.03 -10.05 11.30
CA ILE A 90 0.93 -8.99 10.85
C ILE A 90 0.83 -7.82 11.82
N PRO A 91 1.94 -7.35 12.41
CA PRO A 91 1.96 -6.18 13.26
C PRO A 91 1.44 -4.93 12.55
N PRO A 92 0.70 -4.05 13.24
CA PRO A 92 0.17 -2.82 12.66
C PRO A 92 1.23 -1.96 11.96
N GLU A 93 2.46 -1.94 12.47
CA GLU A 93 3.55 -1.13 11.93
C GLU A 93 3.83 -1.50 10.46
N ILE A 94 3.88 -2.80 10.15
CA ILE A 94 4.13 -3.30 8.80
C ILE A 94 2.92 -3.04 7.90
N ILE A 95 1.71 -3.21 8.43
CA ILE A 95 0.45 -2.93 7.76
C ILE A 95 0.40 -1.48 7.25
N HIS A 96 0.72 -0.53 8.14
CA HIS A 96 0.72 0.90 7.85
C HIS A 96 1.87 1.28 6.93
N GLU A 97 3.09 0.81 7.21
CA GLU A 97 4.29 1.12 6.42
C GLU A 97 4.14 0.70 4.95
N HIS A 98 3.61 -0.50 4.70
CA HIS A 98 3.51 -1.05 3.36
C HIS A 98 2.14 -0.83 2.72
N THR A 99 1.15 -0.37 3.50
CA THR A 99 -0.25 -0.21 3.10
C THR A 99 -0.80 -1.52 2.50
N ILE A 100 -0.81 -2.57 3.32
CA ILE A 100 -1.28 -3.90 2.95
C ILE A 100 -2.39 -4.35 3.89
N MET A 101 -3.31 -5.18 3.44
CA MET A 101 -4.43 -5.67 4.26
C MET A 101 -4.55 -7.20 4.20
N PRO A 102 -4.14 -7.95 5.24
CA PRO A 102 -4.45 -9.37 5.33
C PRO A 102 -5.95 -9.55 5.55
N PHE A 103 -6.58 -10.40 4.75
CA PHE A 103 -8.04 -10.57 4.80
C PHE A 103 -8.47 -12.01 5.05
N GLN A 104 -7.62 -13.01 4.75
CA GLN A 104 -7.99 -14.40 4.91
C GLN A 104 -6.77 -15.28 5.19
N LYS A 105 -6.95 -16.27 6.07
CA LYS A 105 -6.00 -17.36 6.29
C LYS A 105 -6.69 -18.68 5.95
N ILE A 106 -6.02 -19.53 5.16
CA ILE A 106 -6.47 -20.91 4.89
C ILE A 106 -5.29 -21.84 5.02
N GLY A 107 -5.29 -22.70 6.04
CA GLY A 107 -4.16 -23.58 6.34
C GLY A 107 -2.88 -22.79 6.56
N SER A 108 -1.88 -23.01 5.70
CA SER A 108 -0.59 -22.30 5.71
C SER A 108 -0.54 -21.08 4.79
N ILE A 109 -1.64 -20.70 4.15
CA ILE A 109 -1.71 -19.58 3.20
C ILE A 109 -2.32 -18.37 3.90
N LEU A 110 -1.64 -17.23 3.81
CA LEU A 110 -2.14 -15.92 4.23
C LEU A 110 -2.37 -15.05 2.99
N SER A 111 -3.64 -14.71 2.75
CA SER A 111 -4.05 -13.84 1.64
C SER A 111 -4.00 -12.37 2.06
N ILE A 112 -3.28 -11.57 1.27
CA ILE A 112 -3.03 -10.15 1.51
C ILE A 112 -3.47 -9.35 0.29
N ALA A 113 -4.24 -8.30 0.53
CA ALA A 113 -4.61 -7.31 -0.48
C ALA A 113 -3.59 -6.16 -0.51
N ILE A 114 -3.20 -5.75 -1.71
CA ILE A 114 -2.26 -4.66 -1.98
C ILE A 114 -2.84 -3.70 -3.03
N GLY A 115 -2.60 -2.40 -2.87
CA GLY A 115 -3.08 -1.36 -3.81
C GLY A 115 -2.00 -0.88 -4.77
N LYS A 116 -0.78 -1.35 -4.54
CA LYS A 116 0.40 -1.05 -5.34
C LYS A 116 1.37 -2.23 -5.26
N PRO A 117 2.34 -2.32 -6.18
CA PRO A 117 3.37 -3.33 -6.14
C PRO A 117 4.16 -3.25 -4.83
N ILE A 118 4.47 -4.41 -4.26
CA ILE A 118 5.25 -4.60 -3.04
C ILE A 118 6.55 -5.31 -3.40
N ASP A 119 7.69 -4.93 -2.84
CA ASP A 119 8.95 -5.60 -3.15
C ASP A 119 9.02 -7.02 -2.56
N ASN A 120 9.80 -7.90 -3.19
CA ASN A 120 9.93 -9.28 -2.75
C ASN A 120 10.53 -9.41 -1.34
N GLY A 121 11.40 -8.47 -0.93
CA GLY A 121 12.01 -8.51 0.40
C GLY A 121 10.99 -8.29 1.51
N THR A 122 10.05 -7.37 1.30
CA THR A 122 8.90 -7.18 2.19
C THR A 122 8.02 -8.43 2.24
N ILE A 123 7.75 -9.08 1.11
CA ILE A 123 6.97 -10.33 1.09
C ILE A 123 7.68 -11.42 1.92
N GLU A 124 8.97 -11.63 1.70
CA GLU A 124 9.77 -12.62 2.43
C GLU A 124 9.79 -12.33 3.94
N LYS A 125 9.91 -11.07 4.34
CA LYS A 125 9.83 -10.64 5.74
C LYS A 125 8.46 -10.97 6.36
N ILE A 126 7.37 -10.73 5.62
CA ILE A 126 6.02 -11.06 6.08
C ILE A 126 5.84 -12.57 6.19
N GLU A 127 6.35 -13.35 5.23
CA GLU A 127 6.33 -14.83 5.30
C GLU A 127 7.07 -15.34 6.52
N GLU A 128 8.29 -14.86 6.77
CA GLU A 128 9.13 -15.26 7.90
C GLU A 128 8.45 -14.98 9.23
N MET A 129 7.95 -13.76 9.40
CA MET A 129 7.32 -13.31 10.64
C MET A 129 5.96 -13.98 10.88
N SER A 130 5.14 -14.11 9.84
CA SER A 130 3.80 -14.70 9.99
C SER A 130 3.86 -16.23 10.06
N GLY A 131 4.90 -16.87 9.52
CA GLY A 131 5.00 -18.32 9.38
C GLY A 131 4.08 -18.90 8.30
N HIS A 132 3.55 -18.06 7.38
CA HIS A 132 2.62 -18.45 6.33
C HIS A 132 3.18 -18.11 4.95
N VAL A 133 2.75 -18.87 3.94
CA VAL A 133 2.99 -18.55 2.53
C VAL A 133 2.05 -17.41 2.13
N ILE A 134 2.59 -16.34 1.55
CA ILE A 134 1.79 -15.17 1.16
C ILE A 134 1.15 -15.39 -0.21
N GLN A 135 -0.15 -15.11 -0.31
CA GLN A 135 -0.86 -14.97 -1.57
C GLN A 135 -1.33 -13.53 -1.74
N LEU A 136 -0.95 -12.90 -2.84
CA LEU A 136 -1.26 -11.49 -3.12
C LEU A 136 -2.51 -11.34 -3.97
N PHE A 137 -3.32 -10.33 -3.62
CA PHE A 137 -4.49 -9.88 -4.35
C PHE A 137 -4.41 -8.36 -4.56
N LEU A 138 -4.88 -7.88 -5.70
CA LEU A 138 -5.07 -6.44 -5.92
C LEU A 138 -6.40 -5.99 -5.33
N SER A 139 -6.41 -4.81 -4.72
CA SER A 139 -7.62 -4.11 -4.31
C SER A 139 -7.39 -2.62 -4.51
N ASN A 140 -8.48 -1.85 -4.56
CA ASN A 140 -8.38 -0.40 -4.55
C ASN A 140 -7.67 0.06 -3.26
N LEU A 141 -6.75 1.01 -3.41
CA LEU A 141 -5.94 1.57 -2.32
C LEU A 141 -6.82 2.25 -1.26
N SER A 142 -7.91 2.88 -1.67
CA SER A 142 -8.93 3.47 -0.81
C SER A 142 -9.58 2.40 0.08
N GLU A 143 -9.99 1.27 -0.48
CA GLU A 143 -10.57 0.15 0.29
C GLU A 143 -9.55 -0.45 1.26
N ILE A 144 -8.28 -0.56 0.86
CA ILE A 144 -7.21 -1.02 1.75
C ILE A 144 -7.06 -0.07 2.93
N LYS A 145 -6.94 1.24 2.67
CA LYS A 145 -6.80 2.26 3.72
C LYS A 145 -8.00 2.31 4.66
N GLU A 146 -9.21 2.16 4.13
CA GLU A 146 -10.44 2.08 4.92
C GLU A 146 -10.40 0.87 5.87
N ASN A 147 -10.06 -0.31 5.35
CA ASN A 147 -10.00 -1.53 6.15
C ASN A 147 -8.85 -1.51 7.16
N ILE A 148 -7.69 -0.95 6.79
CA ILE A 148 -6.60 -0.72 7.76
C ILE A 148 -7.10 0.15 8.91
N SER A 149 -7.80 1.25 8.61
CA SER A 149 -8.34 2.15 9.64
C SER A 149 -9.38 1.45 10.53
N ARG A 150 -10.16 0.54 9.96
CA ARG A 150 -11.21 -0.22 10.66
C ARG A 150 -10.66 -1.31 11.57
N TYR A 151 -9.64 -2.05 11.12
CA TYR A 151 -9.14 -3.24 11.81
C TYR A 151 -7.85 -2.99 12.61
N TYR A 152 -7.06 -1.99 12.21
CA TYR A 152 -5.79 -1.62 12.81
C TYR A 152 -5.81 -0.19 13.30
N LEU A 153 -6.80 0.12 14.15
CA LEU A 153 -6.83 1.37 14.91
C LEU A 153 -5.44 1.63 15.50
N PRO A 154 -4.85 2.83 15.32
CA PRO A 154 -3.58 3.11 15.93
C PRO A 154 -3.72 2.88 17.43
N ASN A 155 -2.82 2.09 18.00
CA ASN A 155 -2.85 1.75 19.41
C ASN A 155 -3.00 3.04 20.21
N LYS A 156 -4.02 3.15 21.07
CA LYS A 156 -4.28 4.36 21.87
C LYS A 156 -3.05 4.78 22.67
N GLU A 157 -2.23 3.81 23.06
CA GLU A 157 -0.91 3.97 23.70
C GLU A 157 0.15 4.62 22.81
N ILE A 158 0.16 4.34 21.51
CA ILE A 158 1.11 4.97 20.57
C ILE A 158 0.71 6.42 20.38
N ILE A 159 -0.58 6.69 20.15
CA ILE A 159 -1.10 8.06 20.07
C ILE A 159 -0.79 8.81 21.36
N SER A 160 -1.02 8.21 22.53
CA SER A 160 -0.72 8.87 23.80
C SER A 160 0.77 9.14 23.95
N LYS A 161 1.66 8.18 23.67
CA LYS A 161 3.12 8.39 23.73
C LYS A 161 3.59 9.48 22.77
N THR A 162 3.10 9.49 21.54
CA THR A 162 3.45 10.52 20.56
C THR A 162 2.99 11.91 21.01
N VAL A 163 1.76 12.01 21.53
CA VAL A 163 1.23 13.26 22.09
C VAL A 163 2.03 13.69 23.32
N SER A 164 2.41 12.76 24.21
CA SER A 164 3.26 13.04 25.37
C SER A 164 4.62 13.60 24.96
N SER A 165 5.32 12.94 24.03
CA SER A 165 6.63 13.41 23.56
C SER A 165 6.57 14.75 22.85
N ILE A 166 5.47 15.04 22.14
CA ILE A 166 5.23 16.35 21.53
C ILE A 166 5.01 17.41 22.62
N ASN A 167 4.16 17.13 23.63
CA ASN A 167 3.89 18.07 24.72
C ASN A 167 5.16 18.37 25.55
N GLU A 168 5.94 17.35 25.91
CA GLU A 168 7.21 17.54 26.63
C GLU A 168 8.19 18.42 25.83
N TYR A 169 8.23 18.26 24.49
CA TYR A 169 9.02 19.14 23.64
C TYR A 169 8.49 20.57 23.64
N PHE A 170 7.17 20.77 23.51
CA PHE A 170 6.53 22.09 23.59
C PHE A 170 6.78 22.79 24.93
N ASP A 171 6.62 22.08 26.04
CA ASP A 171 6.85 22.59 27.40
C ASP A 171 8.34 22.96 27.61
N SER A 172 9.26 22.28 26.93
CA SER A 172 10.70 22.60 26.99
C SER A 172 11.10 23.87 26.23
N ILE A 173 10.31 24.32 25.25
CA ILE A 173 10.62 25.48 24.40
C ILE A 173 9.77 26.72 24.73
N VAL A 174 8.70 26.58 25.51
CA VAL A 174 7.89 27.71 26.00
C VAL A 174 8.30 28.02 27.44
N PRO A 175 9.12 29.05 27.71
CA PRO A 175 9.39 29.48 29.07
C PRO A 175 8.10 30.00 29.71
N GLU A 176 7.86 29.58 30.95
CA GLU A 176 6.68 29.83 31.81
C GLU A 176 6.39 31.32 32.10
N SER A 177 7.03 32.27 31.43
CA SER A 177 7.02 33.70 31.75
C SER A 177 6.07 34.55 30.89
N LEU A 178 5.00 33.98 30.34
CA LEU A 178 3.93 34.72 29.66
C LEU A 178 2.56 34.31 30.25
N SER A 179 2.43 34.50 31.56
CA SER A 179 1.15 34.56 32.27
C SER A 179 1.17 35.71 33.24
#